data_AF-A0A3N5WCN0-F1
#
_entry.id   AF-A0A3N5WCN0-F1
#
_cell.length_a   1.000
_cell.length_b   1.000
_cell.length_c   1.000
_cell.angle_alpha   90.00
_cell.angle_beta   90.00
_cell.angle_gamma   90.00
#
_symmetry.space_group_name_H-M   'P 1'
#
loop_
_entity.id
_entity.type
_entity.pdbx_description
1 polymer ?
#
loop_
_entity_poly.entity_id
_entity_poly.type
_entity_poly.pdbx_seq_one_letter_code
_entity_poly.pdbx_strand_id
1 'polypeptide(L)'
;GQQMVYGDGDEDLPPDQRLFNRFTIALDVISHELTHGVTQHEANLVYSYQPGALNESWSDVFGSLVKQNHFNQTARNADWIIGAGLFTANVNGVGIRSMKAPGTAYNDPVLGKDPQPGHMNDYVNTPQDNGGVHINSGIPNRAFYVTAYELDGYAWEKAGRIWYTTLTDRLSSTASFQDAANATYAVAGDLYGTNSLEQQAVMKGWTEVGITVGGTDTRPGCLPAALLGLFRPAKK
;
A
#
# COMPACT_ATOMS: atom_id res chain seq x y z
N GLY A 1 -11.92 11.52 10.72
CA GLY A 1 -12.10 12.93 11.16
C GLY A 1 -13.40 13.49 10.62
N GLN A 2 -13.57 14.82 10.62
CA GLN A 2 -14.70 15.53 9.98
C GLN A 2 -14.24 16.54 8.91
N GLN A 3 -12.95 16.87 8.88
CA GLN A 3 -12.37 17.87 7.98
C GLN A 3 -10.90 17.55 7.71
N MET A 4 -10.33 18.19 6.70
CA MET A 4 -8.89 18.23 6.45
C MET A 4 -8.32 19.55 6.93
N VAL A 5 -7.08 19.54 7.40
CA VAL A 5 -6.35 20.72 7.85
C VAL A 5 -4.97 20.67 7.22
N TYR A 6 -4.55 21.76 6.58
CA TYR A 6 -3.26 21.85 5.90
C TYR A 6 -2.47 23.01 6.50
N GLY A 7 -1.21 22.77 6.84
CA GLY A 7 -0.29 23.82 7.23
C GLY A 7 0.31 24.52 6.00
N ASP A 8 0.66 25.79 6.18
CA ASP A 8 1.32 26.61 5.14
C ASP A 8 2.82 26.30 4.98
N GLY A 9 3.34 25.33 5.76
CA GLY A 9 4.74 24.94 5.76
C GLY A 9 5.58 25.90 6.59
N ASP A 10 6.84 26.09 6.21
CA ASP A 10 7.80 26.91 6.96
C ASP A 10 7.79 28.38 6.48
N GLU A 11 6.64 28.91 6.07
CA GLU A 11 6.57 30.23 5.44
C GLU A 11 6.94 31.39 6.39
N ASP A 12 6.85 31.16 7.70
CA ASP A 12 7.29 32.09 8.75
C ASP A 12 8.82 32.12 8.93
N LEU A 13 9.56 31.14 8.39
CA LEU A 13 11.01 31.09 8.47
C LEU A 13 11.68 31.87 7.31
N PRO A 14 12.94 32.31 7.47
CA PRO A 14 13.76 32.81 6.36
C PRO A 14 13.83 31.80 5.19
N PRO A 15 13.83 32.24 3.91
CA PRO A 15 13.76 31.34 2.76
C PRO A 15 14.82 30.23 2.71
N ASP A 16 16.02 30.48 3.25
CA ASP A 16 17.15 29.54 3.32
C ASP A 16 17.01 28.50 4.45
N GLN A 17 16.03 28.66 5.34
CA GLN A 17 15.75 27.75 6.46
C GLN A 17 14.48 26.90 6.25
N ARG A 18 13.71 27.20 5.19
CA ARG A 18 12.44 26.49 4.91
C ARG A 18 12.73 25.09 4.39
N LEU A 19 12.07 24.08 4.95
CA LEU A 19 12.13 22.70 4.47
C LEU A 19 10.86 22.34 3.70
N PHE A 20 9.70 22.82 4.16
CA PHE A 20 8.41 22.55 3.56
C PHE A 20 7.77 23.78 2.93
N ASN A 21 7.25 23.60 1.71
CA ASN A 21 6.24 24.47 1.12
C ASN A 21 4.86 24.19 1.75
N ARG A 22 3.85 25.00 1.41
CA ARG A 22 2.45 24.75 1.80
C ARG A 22 1.98 23.35 1.43
N PHE A 23 1.28 22.68 2.33
CA PHE A 23 0.86 21.28 2.13
C PHE A 23 -0.22 21.10 1.06
N THR A 24 -0.84 22.20 0.61
CA THR A 24 -1.79 22.23 -0.51
C THR A 24 -1.11 22.28 -1.88
N ILE A 25 0.22 22.32 -1.96
CA ILE A 25 0.94 22.37 -3.24
C ILE A 25 0.93 21.02 -3.98
N ALA A 26 0.82 19.92 -3.25
CA ALA A 26 0.89 18.56 -3.77
C ALA A 26 -0.51 17.91 -3.81
N LEU A 27 -1.02 17.62 -5.01
CA LEU A 27 -2.35 17.08 -5.23
C LEU A 27 -2.56 15.69 -4.57
N ASP A 28 -1.52 14.87 -4.61
CA ASP A 28 -1.45 13.56 -3.98
C ASP A 28 -1.51 13.64 -2.45
N VAL A 29 -0.94 14.69 -1.82
CA VAL A 29 -1.08 14.93 -0.38
C VAL A 29 -2.53 15.29 -0.04
N ILE A 30 -3.16 16.18 -0.79
CA ILE A 30 -4.58 16.51 -0.58
C ILE A 30 -5.46 15.26 -0.66
N SER A 31 -5.21 14.44 -1.68
CA SER A 31 -5.97 13.22 -1.96
C SER A 31 -5.68 12.11 -0.95
N HIS A 32 -4.46 12.03 -0.42
CA HIS A 32 -4.10 11.16 0.71
C HIS A 32 -4.96 11.48 1.93
N GLU A 33 -5.05 12.75 2.34
CA GLU A 33 -5.88 13.15 3.50
C GLU A 33 -7.37 12.84 3.29
N LEU A 34 -7.90 13.05 2.08
CA LEU A 34 -9.28 12.65 1.73
C LEU A 34 -9.49 11.14 1.85
N THR A 35 -8.49 10.35 1.46
CA THR A 35 -8.57 8.89 1.44
C THR A 35 -8.65 8.29 2.85
N HIS A 36 -8.02 8.91 3.85
CA HIS A 36 -8.27 8.52 5.24
C HIS A 36 -9.76 8.58 5.60
N GLY A 37 -10.50 9.56 5.06
CA GLY A 37 -11.95 9.65 5.22
C GLY A 37 -12.70 8.48 4.60
N VAL A 38 -12.28 8.02 3.41
CA VAL A 38 -12.82 6.80 2.77
C VAL A 38 -12.51 5.58 3.65
N THR A 39 -11.24 5.37 4.00
CA THR A 39 -10.81 4.24 4.83
C THR A 39 -11.58 4.18 6.16
N GLN A 40 -11.85 5.32 6.79
CA GLN A 40 -12.61 5.39 8.03
C GLN A 40 -14.05 4.87 7.88
N HIS A 41 -14.71 5.15 6.75
CA HIS A 41 -16.11 4.80 6.52
C HIS A 41 -16.29 3.41 5.86
N GLU A 42 -15.19 2.79 5.45
CA GLU A 42 -15.15 1.48 4.82
C GLU A 42 -14.53 0.45 5.79
N ALA A 43 -13.31 -0.04 5.53
CA ALA A 43 -12.63 -1.03 6.38
C ALA A 43 -12.37 -0.55 7.83
N ASN A 44 -12.35 0.76 8.08
CA ASN A 44 -12.03 1.39 9.35
C ASN A 44 -10.74 0.83 9.97
N LEU A 45 -9.68 0.75 9.15
CA LEU A 45 -8.37 0.21 9.55
C LEU A 45 -7.83 0.96 10.77
N VAL A 46 -7.60 0.20 11.85
CA VAL A 46 -7.04 0.73 13.10
C VAL A 46 -5.71 1.40 12.80
N TYR A 47 -5.51 2.62 13.28
CA TYR A 47 -4.31 3.40 13.00
C TYR A 47 -3.13 2.98 13.91
N SER A 48 -2.75 1.71 13.82
CA SER A 48 -1.64 1.13 14.56
C SER A 48 -1.06 -0.10 13.85
N TYR A 49 0.27 -0.28 13.95
CA TYR A 49 1.01 -1.42 13.37
C TYR A 49 0.64 -1.67 11.90
N GLN A 50 0.50 -2.93 11.46
CA GLN A 50 0.17 -3.27 10.08
C GLN A 50 -1.18 -2.71 9.59
N PRO A 51 -2.29 -2.75 10.36
CA PRO A 51 -3.52 -2.09 9.95
C PRO A 51 -3.33 -0.59 9.67
N GLY A 52 -2.53 0.10 10.51
CA GLY A 52 -2.21 1.51 10.31
C GLY A 52 -1.31 1.74 9.10
N ALA A 53 -0.32 0.89 8.87
CA ALA A 53 0.52 0.95 7.67
C ALA A 53 -0.26 0.65 6.38
N LEU A 54 -1.30 -0.19 6.43
CA LEU A 54 -2.25 -0.35 5.33
C LEU A 54 -3.11 0.89 5.13
N ASN A 55 -3.54 1.55 6.21
CA ASN A 55 -4.29 2.80 6.15
C ASN A 55 -3.48 3.91 5.45
N GLU A 56 -2.22 4.07 5.84
CA GLU A 56 -1.25 4.95 5.19
C GLU A 56 -1.03 4.59 3.72
N SER A 57 -0.80 3.30 3.45
CA SER A 57 -0.53 2.82 2.09
C SER A 57 -1.72 3.01 1.15
N TRP A 58 -2.94 2.72 1.59
CA TRP A 58 -4.13 2.98 0.78
C TRP A 58 -4.27 4.48 0.48
N SER A 59 -3.95 5.34 1.42
CA SER A 59 -3.96 6.79 1.22
C SER A 59 -2.91 7.25 0.21
N ASP A 60 -1.70 6.69 0.24
CA ASP A 60 -0.66 6.92 -0.79
C ASP A 60 -1.07 6.38 -2.17
N VAL A 61 -1.70 5.20 -2.22
CA VAL A 61 -2.21 4.57 -3.45
C VAL A 61 -3.23 5.49 -4.11
N PHE A 62 -4.28 5.89 -3.41
CA PHE A 62 -5.32 6.72 -4.01
C PHE A 62 -4.85 8.15 -4.25
N GLY A 63 -3.95 8.69 -3.43
CA GLY A 63 -3.28 9.95 -3.70
C GLY A 63 -2.52 9.94 -5.02
N SER A 64 -1.73 8.89 -5.24
CA SER A 64 -1.00 8.69 -6.50
C SER A 64 -1.94 8.49 -7.69
N LEU A 65 -3.02 7.72 -7.53
CA LEU A 65 -4.00 7.50 -8.60
C LEU A 65 -4.73 8.78 -9.01
N VAL A 66 -5.09 9.65 -8.06
CA VAL A 66 -5.70 10.96 -8.37
C VAL A 66 -4.72 11.84 -9.14
N LYS A 67 -3.46 11.89 -8.70
CA LYS A 67 -2.40 12.64 -9.40
C LYS A 67 -2.18 12.11 -10.82
N GLN A 68 -2.08 10.79 -10.99
CA GLN A 68 -1.94 10.15 -12.29
C GLN A 68 -3.13 10.42 -13.20
N ASN A 69 -4.36 10.35 -12.66
CA ASN A 69 -5.58 10.65 -13.40
C ASN A 69 -5.60 12.11 -13.87
N HIS A 70 -5.29 13.05 -12.98
CA HIS A 70 -5.26 14.47 -13.28
C HIS A 70 -4.25 14.82 -14.39
N PHE A 71 -3.06 14.21 -14.35
CA PHE A 71 -2.02 14.41 -15.36
C PHE A 71 -2.08 13.44 -16.54
N ASN A 72 -3.13 12.61 -16.63
CA ASN A 72 -3.32 11.61 -17.68
C ASN A 72 -2.10 10.69 -17.89
N GLN A 73 -1.57 10.14 -16.79
CA GLN A 73 -0.36 9.31 -16.77
C GLN A 73 -0.71 7.81 -16.71
N THR A 74 0.00 7.01 -17.50
CA THR A 74 0.01 5.55 -17.32
C THR A 74 0.91 5.16 -16.17
N ALA A 75 0.75 3.94 -15.66
CA ALA A 75 1.52 3.39 -14.55
C ALA A 75 3.05 3.47 -14.79
N ARG A 76 3.50 3.26 -16.03
CA ARG A 76 4.94 3.32 -16.37
C ARG A 76 5.51 4.73 -16.52
N ASN A 77 4.65 5.72 -16.74
CA ASN A 77 5.05 7.13 -16.90
C ASN A 77 4.90 7.96 -15.62
N ALA A 78 4.19 7.44 -14.61
CA ALA A 78 3.98 8.11 -13.34
C ALA A 78 5.27 8.16 -12.49
N ASP A 79 5.40 9.19 -11.66
CA ASP A 79 6.59 9.37 -10.78
C ASP A 79 6.62 8.41 -9.58
N TRP A 80 5.43 8.04 -9.07
CA TRP A 80 5.26 7.24 -7.85
C TRP A 80 5.90 7.86 -6.60
N ILE A 81 5.95 9.20 -6.57
CA ILE A 81 6.47 9.98 -5.45
C ILE A 81 5.31 10.66 -4.74
N ILE A 82 5.27 10.47 -3.41
CA ILE A 82 4.33 11.16 -2.53
C ILE A 82 4.95 12.50 -2.10
N GLY A 83 4.18 13.59 -2.21
CA GLY A 83 4.60 14.93 -1.82
C GLY A 83 5.64 15.53 -2.78
N ALA A 84 5.59 15.19 -4.07
CA ALA A 84 6.46 15.83 -5.06
C ALA A 84 6.23 17.35 -5.08
N GLY A 85 7.30 18.14 -4.91
CA GLY A 85 7.24 19.60 -4.79
C GLY A 85 6.85 20.14 -3.41
N LEU A 86 6.58 19.26 -2.43
CA LEU A 86 6.33 19.68 -1.06
C LEU A 86 7.60 20.18 -0.38
N PHE A 87 8.73 19.52 -0.62
CA PHE A 87 10.02 20.01 -0.17
C PHE A 87 10.46 21.26 -0.95
N THR A 88 11.11 22.18 -0.25
CA THR A 88 11.75 23.35 -0.88
C THR A 88 13.06 22.93 -1.57
N ALA A 89 13.69 23.85 -2.29
CA ALA A 89 15.00 23.62 -2.90
C ALA A 89 16.13 23.41 -1.87
N ASN A 90 15.88 23.62 -0.56
CA ASN A 90 16.87 23.46 0.50
C ASN A 90 17.00 22.00 0.97
N VAL A 91 16.09 21.12 0.55
CA VAL A 91 16.05 19.71 0.98
C VAL A 91 16.58 18.81 -0.12
N ASN A 92 17.50 17.90 0.23
CA ASN A 92 17.94 16.84 -0.67
C ASN A 92 16.93 15.67 -0.71
N GLY A 93 15.85 15.86 -1.46
CA GLY A 93 14.80 14.86 -1.64
C GLY A 93 13.88 15.17 -2.81
N VAL A 94 13.19 14.15 -3.31
CA VAL A 94 12.21 14.26 -4.41
C VAL A 94 10.77 14.36 -3.90
N GLY A 95 10.53 13.96 -2.65
CA GLY A 95 9.25 13.96 -1.96
C GLY A 95 9.37 13.24 -0.62
N ILE A 96 8.26 13.10 0.10
CA ILE A 96 8.26 12.49 1.44
C ILE A 96 8.39 10.97 1.40
N ARG A 97 7.90 10.32 0.33
CA ARG A 97 7.94 8.86 0.15
C ARG A 97 8.05 8.49 -1.33
N SER A 98 8.58 7.30 -1.59
CA SER A 98 8.63 6.69 -2.93
C SER A 98 7.90 5.35 -2.88
N MET A 99 6.79 5.23 -3.61
CA MET A 99 6.07 3.95 -3.70
C MET A 99 6.85 2.94 -4.53
N LYS A 100 7.61 3.41 -5.52
CA LYS A 100 8.44 2.57 -6.39
C LYS A 100 9.65 1.99 -5.67
N ALA A 101 10.30 2.80 -4.85
CA ALA A 101 11.53 2.45 -4.14
C ALA A 101 11.53 3.07 -2.73
N PRO A 102 10.79 2.50 -1.78
CA PRO A 102 10.78 2.97 -0.39
C PRO A 102 12.20 3.04 0.19
N GLY A 103 12.50 4.07 0.98
CA GLY A 103 13.83 4.31 1.54
C GLY A 103 14.76 5.16 0.65
N THR A 104 14.24 5.73 -0.44
CA THR A 104 15.02 6.51 -1.43
C THR A 104 14.47 7.91 -1.71
N ALA A 105 13.37 8.32 -1.07
CA ALA A 105 12.71 9.59 -1.38
C ALA A 105 13.54 10.81 -0.98
N TYR A 106 14.32 10.70 0.10
CA TYR A 106 15.22 11.76 0.56
C TYR A 106 16.42 11.22 1.34
N ASN A 107 17.51 11.98 1.33
CA ASN A 107 18.69 11.77 2.16
C ASN A 107 19.34 13.13 2.43
N ASP A 108 18.90 13.76 3.51
CA ASP A 108 19.15 15.16 3.81
C ASP A 108 19.83 15.31 5.18
N PRO A 109 20.76 16.27 5.36
CA PRO A 109 21.43 16.47 6.65
C PRO A 109 20.50 16.87 7.79
N VAL A 110 19.38 17.52 7.49
CA VAL A 110 18.41 18.01 8.49
C VAL A 110 17.29 17.01 8.69
N LEU A 111 16.70 16.47 7.62
CA LEU A 111 15.60 15.51 7.71
C LEU A 111 16.06 14.05 7.94
N GLY A 112 17.34 13.77 7.76
CA GLY A 112 17.88 12.42 7.76
C GLY A 112 17.59 11.68 6.46
N LYS A 113 17.57 10.35 6.52
CA LYS A 113 17.29 9.48 5.38
C LYS A 113 15.88 8.89 5.49
N ASP A 114 15.20 8.76 4.36
CA ASP A 114 13.94 8.00 4.24
C ASP A 114 14.07 6.62 4.91
N PRO A 115 13.29 6.34 5.98
CA PRO A 115 13.43 5.12 6.77
C PRO A 115 12.60 3.95 6.25
N GLN A 116 11.80 4.12 5.18
CA GLN A 116 10.81 3.13 4.80
C GLN A 116 11.44 1.84 4.25
N PRO A 117 11.10 0.65 4.79
CA PRO A 117 11.40 -0.61 4.12
C PRO A 117 10.50 -0.83 2.90
N GLY A 118 11.06 -1.47 1.88
CA GLY A 118 10.33 -1.94 0.70
C GLY A 118 10.12 -3.45 0.67
N HIS A 119 10.45 -4.18 1.75
CA HIS A 119 10.33 -5.64 1.83
C HIS A 119 10.11 -6.09 3.28
N MET A 120 9.37 -7.19 3.50
CA MET A 120 9.04 -7.71 4.83
C MET A 120 10.24 -8.14 5.68
N ASN A 121 11.36 -8.51 5.05
CA ASN A 121 12.61 -8.81 5.76
C ASN A 121 13.14 -7.62 6.57
N ASP A 122 12.83 -6.40 6.12
CA ASP A 122 13.28 -5.15 6.73
C ASP A 122 12.15 -4.48 7.53
N TYR A 123 11.06 -5.22 7.81
CA TYR A 123 9.94 -4.71 8.60
C TYR A 123 10.45 -4.16 9.94
N VAL A 124 10.06 -2.92 10.26
CA VAL A 124 10.51 -2.24 11.47
C VAL A 124 9.50 -2.50 12.58
N ASN A 125 9.89 -3.31 13.57
CA ASN A 125 9.12 -3.50 14.79
C ASN A 125 9.46 -2.40 15.81
N THR A 126 8.55 -1.44 15.98
CA THR A 126 8.78 -0.24 16.78
C THR A 126 7.48 0.17 17.50
N PRO A 127 7.55 0.76 18.72
CA PRO A 127 6.40 1.41 19.35
C PRO A 127 6.22 2.88 18.90
N GLN A 128 7.21 3.47 18.23
CA GLN A 128 7.11 4.82 17.67
C GLN A 128 6.15 4.83 16.48
N ASP A 129 5.66 6.02 16.12
CA ASP A 129 4.83 6.18 14.91
C ASP A 129 3.64 5.19 14.87
N ASN A 130 2.96 5.05 16.02
CA ASN A 130 1.83 4.12 16.22
C ASN A 130 2.11 2.65 15.88
N GLY A 131 3.37 2.20 15.89
CA GLY A 131 3.74 0.87 15.38
C GLY A 131 4.46 0.91 14.03
N GLY A 132 5.01 2.07 13.64
CA GLY A 132 5.65 2.30 12.35
C GLY A 132 4.66 2.37 11.19
N VAL A 133 3.54 3.08 11.34
CA VAL A 133 2.50 3.14 10.30
C VAL A 133 3.00 3.85 9.03
N HIS A 134 3.71 4.97 9.16
CA HIS A 134 4.31 5.68 8.03
C HIS A 134 5.60 5.00 7.57
N ILE A 135 6.32 4.32 8.47
CA ILE A 135 7.55 3.61 8.14
C ILE A 135 7.23 2.39 7.27
N ASN A 136 6.41 1.48 7.79
CA ASN A 136 6.15 0.18 7.15
C ASN A 136 5.16 0.24 5.98
N SER A 137 4.52 1.38 5.71
CA SER A 137 3.64 1.56 4.54
C SER A 137 4.38 1.45 3.20
N GLY A 138 5.71 1.61 3.19
CA GLY A 138 6.55 1.36 2.02
C GLY A 138 6.38 -0.05 1.43
N ILE A 139 6.17 -1.07 2.28
CA ILE A 139 5.99 -2.46 1.87
C ILE A 139 4.73 -2.64 0.99
N PRO A 140 3.51 -2.34 1.47
CA PRO A 140 2.31 -2.40 0.63
C PRO A 140 2.30 -1.35 -0.51
N ASN A 141 2.96 -0.20 -0.35
CA ASN A 141 3.13 0.77 -1.45
C ASN A 141 3.90 0.17 -2.64
N ARG A 142 5.01 -0.52 -2.36
CA ARG A 142 5.79 -1.19 -3.41
C ARG A 142 5.02 -2.35 -4.03
N ALA A 143 4.24 -3.09 -3.25
CA ALA A 143 3.37 -4.14 -3.78
C ALA A 143 2.38 -3.56 -4.81
N PHE A 144 1.71 -2.45 -4.49
CA PHE A 144 0.80 -1.78 -5.43
C PHE A 144 1.53 -1.26 -6.67
N TYR A 145 2.67 -0.58 -6.51
CA TYR A 145 3.47 -0.10 -7.63
C TYR A 145 3.81 -1.23 -8.60
N VAL A 146 4.30 -2.36 -8.09
CA VAL A 146 4.66 -3.52 -8.92
C VAL A 146 3.41 -4.03 -9.64
N THR A 147 2.30 -4.25 -8.93
CA THR A 147 1.04 -4.69 -9.58
C THR A 147 0.61 -3.73 -10.70
N ALA A 148 0.62 -2.43 -10.46
CA ALA A 148 0.24 -1.42 -11.45
C ALA A 148 1.21 -1.38 -12.64
N TYR A 149 2.53 -1.48 -12.39
CA TYR A 149 3.57 -1.47 -13.41
C TYR A 149 3.49 -2.69 -14.34
N GLU A 150 3.15 -3.85 -13.79
CA GLU A 150 2.97 -5.09 -14.54
C GLU A 150 1.73 -5.08 -15.43
N LEU A 151 0.64 -4.47 -14.96
CA LEU A 151 -0.58 -4.30 -15.76
C LEU A 151 -0.45 -3.20 -16.82
N ASP A 152 0.39 -2.19 -16.55
CA ASP A 152 0.55 -0.99 -17.37
C ASP A 152 -0.81 -0.29 -17.64
N GLY A 153 -0.82 0.68 -18.56
CA GLY A 153 -2.02 1.49 -18.84
C GLY A 153 -2.36 2.40 -17.67
N TYR A 154 -3.63 2.80 -17.55
CA TYR A 154 -4.07 3.66 -16.47
C TYR A 154 -4.27 2.86 -15.19
N ALA A 155 -3.42 3.10 -14.18
CA ALA A 155 -3.39 2.28 -12.96
C ALA A 155 -4.74 2.23 -12.22
N TRP A 156 -5.55 3.28 -12.31
CA TRP A 156 -6.86 3.34 -11.65
C TRP A 156 -7.91 2.42 -12.27
N GLU A 157 -7.76 1.99 -13.53
CA GLU A 157 -8.76 1.15 -14.21
C GLU A 157 -8.79 -0.28 -13.67
N LYS A 158 -7.60 -0.86 -13.41
CA LYS A 158 -7.48 -2.26 -12.97
C LYS A 158 -6.92 -2.40 -11.57
N ALA A 159 -5.67 -1.99 -11.35
CA ALA A 159 -5.01 -2.10 -10.04
C ALA A 159 -5.76 -1.28 -8.97
N GLY A 160 -6.10 -0.03 -9.28
CA GLY A 160 -6.90 0.82 -8.39
C GLY A 160 -8.28 0.24 -8.11
N ARG A 161 -8.94 -0.37 -9.10
CA ARG A 161 -10.23 -1.04 -8.89
C ARG A 161 -10.13 -2.22 -7.93
N ILE A 162 -9.07 -3.03 -8.03
CA ILE A 162 -8.81 -4.14 -7.10
C ILE A 162 -8.61 -3.59 -5.69
N TRP A 163 -7.73 -2.60 -5.51
CA TRP A 163 -7.45 -2.01 -4.20
C TRP A 163 -8.69 -1.36 -3.57
N TYR A 164 -9.52 -0.69 -4.39
CA TYR A 164 -10.75 -0.05 -3.93
C TYR A 164 -11.75 -1.09 -3.45
N THR A 165 -12.07 -2.10 -4.27
CA THR A 165 -12.99 -3.18 -3.87
C THR A 165 -12.46 -3.97 -2.68
N THR A 166 -11.14 -4.15 -2.54
CA THR A 166 -10.56 -4.74 -1.34
C THR A 166 -10.83 -3.90 -0.09
N LEU A 167 -10.65 -2.58 -0.16
CA LEU A 167 -10.93 -1.68 0.98
C LEU A 167 -12.40 -1.71 1.40
N THR A 168 -13.32 -1.62 0.44
CA THR A 168 -14.75 -1.45 0.73
C THR A 168 -15.43 -2.75 1.13
N ASP A 169 -14.99 -3.89 0.57
CA ASP A 169 -15.78 -5.13 0.66
C ASP A 169 -15.07 -6.26 1.42
N ARG A 170 -13.75 -6.18 1.67
CA ARG A 170 -12.96 -7.35 2.10
C ARG A 170 -12.13 -7.17 3.35
N LEU A 171 -11.57 -5.99 3.60
CA LEU A 171 -10.71 -5.77 4.76
C LEU A 171 -11.53 -5.57 6.04
N SER A 172 -11.07 -6.17 7.13
CA SER A 172 -11.50 -5.83 8.47
C SER A 172 -10.62 -4.72 9.05
N SER A 173 -11.07 -4.09 10.13
CA SER A 173 -10.33 -3.02 10.81
C SER A 173 -8.97 -3.44 11.36
N THR A 174 -8.73 -4.75 11.54
CA THR A 174 -7.48 -5.30 12.08
C THR A 174 -6.67 -6.07 11.05
N ALA A 175 -6.91 -5.84 9.75
CA ALA A 175 -6.23 -6.56 8.68
C ALA A 175 -4.70 -6.44 8.78
N SER A 176 -4.01 -7.57 8.66
CA SER A 176 -2.56 -7.65 8.48
C SER A 176 -2.17 -7.47 7.01
N PHE A 177 -0.88 -7.32 6.73
CA PHE A 177 -0.40 -7.28 5.34
C PHE A 177 -0.72 -8.58 4.58
N GLN A 178 -0.66 -9.73 5.25
CA GLN A 178 -1.03 -11.02 4.65
C GLN A 178 -2.53 -11.07 4.32
N ASP A 179 -3.39 -10.50 5.16
CA ASP A 179 -4.84 -10.42 4.89
C ASP A 179 -5.12 -9.54 3.67
N ALA A 180 -4.46 -8.38 3.57
CA ALA A 180 -4.56 -7.51 2.40
C ALA A 180 -4.05 -8.17 1.12
N ALA A 181 -2.95 -8.92 1.20
CA ALA A 181 -2.43 -9.67 0.06
C ALA A 181 -3.41 -10.74 -0.43
N ASN A 182 -3.95 -11.55 0.49
CA ASN A 182 -4.94 -12.56 0.15
C ASN A 182 -6.23 -11.95 -0.41
N ALA A 183 -6.70 -10.84 0.18
CA ALA A 183 -7.93 -10.17 -0.23
C ALA A 183 -7.80 -9.53 -1.62
N THR A 184 -6.69 -8.82 -1.91
CA THR A 184 -6.44 -8.26 -3.25
C THR A 184 -6.31 -9.36 -4.30
N TYR A 185 -5.65 -10.48 -3.97
CA TYR A 185 -5.53 -11.62 -4.88
C TYR A 185 -6.89 -12.27 -5.20
N ALA A 186 -7.74 -12.44 -4.19
CA ALA A 186 -9.09 -12.96 -4.36
C ALA A 186 -9.96 -12.00 -5.18
N VAL A 187 -9.95 -10.69 -4.88
CA VAL A 187 -10.70 -9.67 -5.61
C VAL A 187 -10.29 -9.60 -7.07
N ALA A 188 -8.99 -9.70 -7.37
CA ALA A 188 -8.53 -9.75 -8.77
C ALA A 188 -9.08 -10.98 -9.51
N GLY A 189 -9.15 -12.13 -8.84
CA GLY A 189 -9.78 -13.33 -9.39
C GLY A 189 -11.28 -13.18 -9.61
N ASP A 190 -12.00 -12.53 -8.68
CA ASP A 190 -13.44 -12.31 -8.78
C ASP A 190 -13.78 -11.31 -9.91
N LEU A 191 -12.98 -10.26 -10.09
CA LEU A 191 -13.23 -9.22 -11.09
C LEU A 191 -12.80 -9.61 -12.51
N TYR A 192 -11.70 -10.35 -12.66
CA TYR A 192 -11.07 -10.60 -13.96
C TYR A 192 -10.92 -12.09 -14.30
N GLY A 193 -11.32 -12.98 -13.40
CA GLY A 193 -11.23 -14.43 -13.54
C GLY A 193 -10.03 -15.02 -12.82
N THR A 194 -10.18 -16.27 -12.36
CA THR A 194 -9.08 -17.04 -11.76
C THR A 194 -7.97 -17.25 -12.79
N ASN A 195 -6.72 -17.05 -12.36
CA ASN A 195 -5.50 -17.05 -13.18
C ASN A 195 -5.43 -15.94 -14.26
N SER A 196 -6.23 -14.88 -14.14
CA SER A 196 -6.12 -13.69 -14.98
C SER A 196 -4.78 -12.98 -14.82
N LEU A 197 -4.42 -12.14 -15.81
CA LEU A 197 -3.20 -11.33 -15.75
C LEU A 197 -3.21 -10.39 -14.53
N GLU A 198 -4.38 -9.87 -14.17
CA GLU A 198 -4.62 -9.04 -12.99
C GLU A 198 -4.32 -9.80 -11.70
N GLN A 199 -4.85 -11.01 -11.56
CA GLN A 199 -4.59 -11.84 -10.39
C GLN A 199 -3.10 -12.23 -10.28
N GLN A 200 -2.43 -12.52 -11.40
CA GLN A 200 -0.99 -12.80 -11.44
C GLN A 200 -0.14 -11.56 -11.14
N ALA A 201 -0.54 -10.37 -11.59
CA ALA A 201 0.14 -9.11 -11.27
C ALA A 201 0.03 -8.76 -9.78
N VAL A 202 -1.10 -9.06 -9.14
CA VAL A 202 -1.25 -8.95 -7.67
C VAL A 202 -0.33 -9.93 -6.96
N MET A 203 -0.31 -11.19 -7.39
CA MET A 203 0.61 -12.20 -6.83
C MET A 203 2.06 -11.74 -6.92
N LYS A 204 2.49 -11.25 -8.09
CA LYS A 204 3.83 -10.73 -8.29
C LYS A 204 4.13 -9.53 -7.38
N GLY A 205 3.20 -8.58 -7.26
CA GLY A 205 3.37 -7.40 -6.41
C GLY A 205 3.62 -7.74 -4.95
N TRP A 206 2.81 -8.62 -4.36
CA TRP A 206 3.01 -9.06 -2.97
C TRP A 206 4.26 -9.92 -2.81
N THR A 207 4.55 -10.80 -3.77
CA THR A 207 5.74 -11.67 -3.72
C THR A 207 7.03 -10.83 -3.75
N GLU A 208 7.08 -9.76 -4.54
CA GLU A 208 8.23 -8.85 -4.65
C GLU A 208 8.56 -8.14 -3.32
N VAL A 209 7.59 -8.07 -2.39
CA VAL A 209 7.78 -7.48 -1.06
C VAL A 209 7.83 -8.52 0.06
N GLY A 210 7.91 -9.81 -0.30
CA GLY A 210 8.11 -10.92 0.63
C GLY A 210 6.82 -11.52 1.19
N ILE A 211 5.67 -11.31 0.54
CA ILE A 211 4.38 -11.85 0.97
C ILE A 211 3.80 -12.75 -0.14
N THR A 212 3.67 -14.04 0.17
CA THR A 212 3.15 -15.02 -0.79
C THR A 212 1.62 -15.09 -0.74
N VAL A 213 0.99 -15.21 -1.92
CA VAL A 213 -0.45 -15.44 -2.09
C VAL A 213 -0.69 -16.54 -3.13
N GLY A 214 -1.90 -17.10 -3.18
CA GLY A 214 -2.25 -18.11 -4.18
C GLY A 214 -1.59 -19.48 -3.97
N GLY A 215 -0.96 -19.72 -2.82
CA GLY A 215 -0.55 -21.05 -2.41
C GLY A 215 -1.78 -21.96 -2.25
N THR A 216 -1.70 -23.19 -2.74
CA THR A 216 -2.60 -24.25 -2.27
C THR A 216 -2.41 -24.36 -0.77
N ASP A 217 -3.48 -24.16 0.00
CA ASP A 217 -3.51 -24.31 1.45
C ASP A 217 -3.08 -25.76 1.80
N THR A 218 -1.78 -26.03 1.91
CA THR A 218 -1.27 -27.25 2.55
C THR A 218 -1.22 -27.04 4.05
N ARG A 219 -2.27 -26.45 4.63
CA ARG A 219 -2.64 -26.85 5.98
C ARG A 219 -2.88 -28.36 5.88
N PRO A 220 -2.28 -29.20 6.73
CA PRO A 220 -2.75 -30.55 6.89
C PRO A 220 -4.16 -30.43 7.46
N GLY A 221 -5.14 -30.31 6.56
CA GLY A 221 -6.54 -30.40 6.90
C GLY A 221 -6.70 -31.74 7.60
N CYS A 222 -7.24 -31.69 8.81
CA CYS A 222 -7.86 -32.83 9.43
C CYS A 222 -8.86 -33.40 8.42
N LEU A 223 -8.45 -34.43 7.67
CA LEU A 223 -9.38 -35.30 7.01
C LEU A 223 -10.37 -35.76 8.09
N PRO A 224 -11.69 -35.60 7.92
CA PRO A 224 -12.63 -36.25 8.80
C PRO A 224 -12.32 -37.75 8.71
N ALA A 225 -12.05 -38.38 9.85
CA ALA A 225 -11.73 -39.79 9.98
C ALA A 225 -12.94 -40.71 9.66
N ALA A 226 -13.72 -40.38 8.62
CA ALA A 226 -14.97 -41.04 8.28
C ALA A 226 -14.91 -41.91 7.01
N LEU A 227 -13.75 -42.06 6.34
CA LEU A 227 -13.68 -42.82 5.09
C LEU A 227 -12.59 -43.91 4.97
N LEU A 228 -11.99 -44.35 6.08
CA LEU A 228 -11.04 -45.48 6.08
C LEU A 228 -11.55 -46.77 6.76
N GLY A 229 -12.87 -46.91 6.92
CA GLY A 229 -13.48 -48.03 7.65
C GLY A 229 -14.06 -49.20 6.85
N LEU A 230 -13.90 -49.28 5.53
CA LEU A 230 -14.66 -50.24 4.71
C LEU A 230 -13.83 -51.14 3.79
N PHE A 231 -12.68 -51.64 4.23
CA PHE A 231 -12.11 -52.85 3.62
C PHE A 231 -11.36 -53.69 4.66
N ARG A 232 -12.05 -54.66 5.27
CA ARG A 232 -11.42 -55.82 5.91
C ARG A 232 -11.51 -57.00 4.93
N PRO A 233 -10.40 -57.69 4.60
CA PRO A 233 -10.47 -58.91 3.82
C PRO A 233 -10.88 -60.09 4.72
N ALA A 234 -11.77 -60.94 4.19
CA ALA A 234 -12.14 -62.21 4.82
C ALA A 234 -10.93 -63.17 4.83
N LYS A 235 -10.60 -63.72 6.00
CA LYS A 235 -9.63 -64.80 6.14
C LYS A 235 -10.25 -66.12 5.67
N LYS A 236 -9.51 -66.87 4.85
CA LYS A 236 -9.59 -68.32 4.76
C LYS A 236 -8.63 -68.93 5.78
#